data_AF-A0A6B3H5G2-F1
#
_entry.id   AF-A0A6B3H5G2-F1
#
_cell.length_a   1.000
_cell.length_b   1.000
_cell.length_c   1.000
_cell.angle_alpha   90.00
_cell.angle_beta   90.00
_cell.angle_gamma   90.00
#
_symmetry.space_group_name_H-M   'P 1'
#
loop_
_entity.id
_entity.type
_entity.pdbx_description
1 polymer ?
#
loop_
_entity_poly.entity_id
_entity_poly.type
_entity_poly.pdbx_seq_one_letter_code
_entity_poly.pdbx_strand_id
1 'polypeptide(L)' 'REAGTGAGVRVVEVEVICSDPAEHRHRLATRSCDIPGLPQPDWQEVLDREYKPWGREHVVVDTAGQDPRESLESLVHRL' A
#
# COMPACT_ATOMS: atom_id res chain seq x y z
N ARG A 1 -9.50 10.76 8.25
CA ARG A 1 -8.91 12.06 8.67
C ARG A 1 -9.84 12.85 9.59
N GLU A 2 -11.03 13.28 9.15
CA GLU A 2 -11.95 14.13 9.92
C GLU A 2 -12.31 13.59 11.31
N ALA A 3 -12.64 12.30 11.41
CA ALA A 3 -12.95 11.68 12.69
C ALA A 3 -11.78 11.80 13.70
N GLY A 4 -10.54 11.56 13.25
CA GLY A 4 -9.35 11.66 14.11
C GLY A 4 -9.01 13.11 14.48
N THR A 5 -9.07 14.03 13.51
CA THR A 5 -8.86 15.46 13.79
C THR A 5 -9.94 16.03 14.70
N GLY A 6 -11.21 15.63 14.53
CA GLY A 6 -12.33 16.04 15.37
C GLY A 6 -12.25 15.49 16.79
N ALA A 7 -11.59 14.34 16.98
CA ALA A 7 -11.28 13.79 18.29
C ALA A 7 -10.00 14.37 18.94
N GLY A 8 -9.31 15.30 18.27
CA GLY A 8 -8.09 15.91 18.78
C GLY A 8 -6.85 14.99 18.78
N VAL A 9 -6.86 13.91 17.99
CA VAL A 9 -5.71 13.00 17.87
C VAL A 9 -4.89 13.28 16.62
N ARG A 10 -3.58 13.01 16.68
CA ARG A 10 -2.69 13.08 15.52
C ARG A 10 -3.15 12.07 14.46
N VAL A 11 -3.34 12.54 13.23
CA VAL A 11 -3.62 11.70 12.07
C VAL A 11 -2.42 11.75 11.15
N VAL A 12 -1.88 10.59 10.79
CA VAL A 12 -0.84 10.47 9.76
C VAL A 12 -1.41 9.68 8.60
N GLU A 13 -1.20 10.19 7.39
CA GLU A 13 -1.60 9.53 6.16
C GLU A 13 -0.38 8.83 5.55
N VAL A 14 -0.55 7.56 5.20
CA VAL A 14 0.53 6.71 4.66
C VAL A 14 0.07 6.15 3.32
N GLU A 15 0.80 6.48 2.26
CA GLU A 15 0.65 5.88 0.93
C GLU A 15 1.62 4.72 0.80
N VAL A 16 1.12 3.53 0.43
CA VAL A 16 1.93 2.32 0.28
C VAL A 16 2.03 1.99 -1.19
N ILE A 17 3.27 1.91 -1.69
CA ILE A 17 3.55 1.60 -3.10
C ILE A 17 4.49 0.40 -3.21
N CYS A 18 4.57 -0.15 -4.42
CA CYS A 18 5.64 -1.04 -4.82
C CYS A 18 6.16 -0.48 -6.15
N SER A 19 7.34 0.15 -6.10
CA SER A 19 7.93 0.82 -7.26
C SER A 19 8.45 -0.14 -8.34
N ASP A 20 8.61 -1.43 -8.01
CA ASP A 20 8.97 -2.49 -8.95
C ASP A 20 7.72 -3.24 -9.48
N PRO A 21 7.31 -3.03 -10.75
CA PRO A 21 6.15 -3.70 -11.31
C PRO A 21 6.35 -5.21 -11.49
N ALA A 22 7.58 -5.69 -11.70
CA ALA A 22 7.87 -7.10 -11.86
C ALA A 22 7.70 -7.83 -10.53
N GLU A 23 8.17 -7.23 -9.44
CA GLU A 23 7.92 -7.72 -8.09
C GLU A 23 6.43 -7.71 -7.74
N HIS A 24 5.72 -6.61 -8.02
CA HIS A 24 4.28 -6.53 -7.77
C HIS A 24 3.52 -7.63 -8.52
N ARG A 25 3.82 -7.82 -9.81
CA ARG A 25 3.23 -8.90 -10.63
C ARG A 25 3.56 -10.27 -10.07
N HIS A 26 4.80 -10.49 -9.62
CA HIS A 26 5.20 -11.76 -9.01
C HIS A 26 4.42 -12.02 -7.72
N ARG A 27 4.32 -11.04 -6.81
CA ARG A 27 3.55 -11.13 -5.56
C ARG A 27 2.07 -11.43 -5.83
N LEU A 28 1.47 -10.80 -6.84
CA LEU A 28 0.09 -11.06 -7.24
C LEU A 28 -0.10 -12.51 -7.73
N ALA A 29 0.84 -13.03 -8.52
CA ALA A 29 0.75 -14.37 -9.09
C ALA A 29 0.99 -15.49 -8.06
N THR A 30 1.76 -15.22 -7.00
CA THR A 30 2.15 -16.24 -6.01
C THR A 30 1.39 -16.16 -4.70
N ARG A 31 0.68 -15.06 -4.41
CA ARG A 31 -0.09 -14.94 -3.17
C ARG A 31 -1.23 -15.96 -3.13
N SER A 32 -1.49 -16.48 -1.94
CA SER A 32 -2.72 -17.19 -1.64
C SER A 32 -3.81 -16.18 -1.29
N CYS A 33 -5.03 -16.37 -1.81
CA CYS A 33 -6.20 -15.65 -1.32
C CYS A 33 -6.84 -16.50 -0.22
N ASP A 34 -6.85 -15.96 1.00
CA ASP A 34 -7.40 -16.56 2.20
C ASP A 34 -8.90 -16.27 2.38
N ILE A 35 -9.52 -15.55 1.44
CA ILE A 35 -10.95 -15.20 1.45
C ILE A 35 -11.71 -16.12 0.49
N PRO A 36 -12.56 -17.03 0.99
CA PRO A 36 -13.32 -17.94 0.15
C PRO A 36 -14.20 -17.20 -0.87
N GLY A 37 -14.11 -17.60 -2.14
CA GLY A 37 -14.93 -17.05 -3.22
C GLY A 37 -14.49 -15.68 -3.74
N LEU A 38 -13.41 -15.09 -3.22
CA LEU A 38 -12.86 -13.84 -3.75
C LEU A 38 -11.84 -14.13 -4.86
N PRO A 39 -12.14 -13.83 -6.14
CA PRO A 39 -11.16 -13.99 -7.20
C PRO A 39 -10.00 -13.01 -7.00
N GLN A 40 -8.80 -13.45 -7.33
CA GLN A 40 -7.66 -12.54 -7.46
C GLN A 40 -7.73 -11.84 -8.81
N PRO A 41 -7.43 -10.52 -8.88
CA PRO A 41 -7.34 -9.87 -10.16
C PRO A 41 -6.13 -10.42 -10.93
N ASP A 42 -6.24 -10.43 -12.26
CA ASP A 42 -5.07 -10.61 -13.12
C ASP A 42 -4.21 -9.33 -13.18
N TRP A 43 -3.07 -9.42 -13.86
CA TRP A 43 -2.13 -8.31 -13.95
C TRP A 43 -2.69 -7.11 -14.73
N GLN A 44 -3.49 -7.34 -15.77
CA GLN A 44 -4.08 -6.27 -16.58
C GLN A 44 -5.15 -5.54 -15.76
N GLU A 45 -5.97 -6.26 -15.01
CA GLU A 45 -6.94 -5.68 -14.08
C GLU A 45 -6.28 -4.81 -13.00
N VAL A 46 -5.03 -5.12 -12.60
CA VAL A 46 -4.25 -4.25 -11.70
C VAL A 46 -3.80 -2.98 -12.41
N LEU A 47 -3.34 -3.06 -13.66
CA LEU A 47 -2.88 -1.89 -14.43
C LEU A 47 -4.03 -0.96 -14.84
N ASP A 48 -5.20 -1.53 -15.13
CA ASP A 48 -6.38 -0.77 -15.58
C ASP A 48 -7.12 -0.09 -14.42
N ARG A 49 -6.77 -0.40 -13.16
CA ARG A 49 -7.34 0.29 -12.00
C ARG A 49 -6.95 1.76 -12.00
N GLU A 50 -7.96 2.62 -12.04
CA GLU A 50 -7.77 4.05 -11.84
C GLU A 50 -7.21 4.30 -10.43
N TYR A 51 -5.95 4.73 -10.38
CA TYR A 51 -5.33 5.23 -9.17
C TYR A 51 -5.19 6.75 -9.25
N LYS A 52 -5.60 7.44 -8.18
CA LYS A 52 -5.43 8.89 -8.04
C LYS A 52 -4.34 9.17 -7.01
N PRO A 53 -3.13 9.57 -7.47
CA PRO A 53 -2.05 9.94 -6.55
C PRO A 53 -2.49 11.02 -5.56
N TRP A 54 -1.96 10.96 -4.35
CA TRP A 54 -2.29 11.95 -3.34
C TRP A 54 -1.53 13.25 -3.59
N GLY A 55 -2.25 14.33 -3.90
CA GLY A 55 -1.67 15.67 -4.09
C GLY A 55 -1.39 16.45 -2.78
N ARG A 56 -1.43 15.79 -1.62
CA ARG A 56 -1.25 16.40 -0.29
C ARG A 56 -0.05 15.78 0.41
N GLU A 57 0.48 16.43 1.44
CA GLU A 57 1.59 15.87 2.23
C GLU A 57 1.18 14.56 2.92
N HIS A 58 2.01 13.53 2.79
CA HIS A 58 1.82 12.21 3.38
C HIS A 58 3.16 11.45 3.41
N VAL A 59 3.21 10.35 4.16
CA VAL A 59 4.38 9.46 4.17
C VAL A 59 4.22 8.42 3.05
N VAL A 60 5.23 8.29 2.17
CA VAL A 60 5.25 7.23 1.14
C VAL A 60 6.12 6.07 1.61
N VAL A 61 5.55 4.89 1.76
CA VAL A 61 6.27 3.65 2.04
C VAL A 61 6.36 2.84 0.76
N ASP A 62 7.57 2.74 0.20
CA ASP A 62 7.84 1.88 -0.95
C ASP A 62 8.30 0.50 -0.46
N THR A 63 7.55 -0.53 -0.83
CA THR A 63 7.75 -1.91 -0.38
C THR A 63 8.56 -2.75 -1.37
N ALA A 64 9.02 -2.16 -2.47
CA ALA A 64 9.89 -2.85 -3.43
C ALA A 64 11.20 -3.29 -2.77
N GLY A 65 11.54 -4.56 -2.93
CA GLY A 65 12.73 -5.19 -2.33
C GLY A 65 12.69 -5.30 -0.81
N GLN A 66 11.57 -5.00 -0.16
CA GLN A 66 11.44 -5.02 1.30
C GLN A 66 10.50 -6.12 1.79
N ASP A 67 10.83 -6.67 2.95
CA ASP A 67 9.87 -7.43 3.75
C ASP A 67 9.01 -6.50 4.66
N PRO A 68 7.86 -6.99 5.17
CA PRO A 68 6.95 -6.16 5.97
C PRO A 68 7.58 -5.49 7.21
N ARG A 69 8.60 -6.10 7.83
CA ARG A 69 9.30 -5.53 8.99
C ARG A 69 10.15 -4.34 8.58
N GLU A 70 10.88 -4.45 7.47
CA GLU A 70 11.71 -3.36 6.95
C GLU A 70 10.86 -2.14 6.57
N SER A 71 9.71 -2.39 5.91
CA SER A 71 8.76 -1.32 5.58
C SER A 71 8.14 -0.68 6.84
N LEU A 72 7.86 -1.47 7.88
CA LEU A 72 7.36 -0.98 9.16
C LEU A 72 8.41 -0.12 9.87
N GLU A 73 9.66 -0.57 9.93
CA GLU A 73 10.77 0.18 10.53
C GLU A 73 10.98 1.52 9.82
N SER A 74 10.92 1.52 8.48
CA SER A 74 10.99 2.75 7.68
C SER A 74 9.85 3.72 8.01
N LEU A 75 8.62 3.20 8.15
CA LEU A 75 7.47 4.00 8.53
C LEU A 75 7.66 4.61 9.92
N VAL A 76 8.00 3.80 10.92
CA VAL A 76 8.16 4.25 12.32
C VAL A 76 9.23 5.34 12.44
N HIS A 77 10.32 5.28 11.69
CA HIS A 77 11.36 6.33 11.68
C HIS A 77 10.88 7.68 11.16
N ARG A 78 9.74 7.74 10.46
CA ARG A 78 9.19 8.96 9.84
C ARG A 78 8.02 9.54 10.63
N LEU A 79 7.56 8.87 11.69
CA LEU A 79 6.45 9.29 12.54
C LEU A 79 6.94 10.09 13.74
#